data_AF-Q8RIL7-F1
#
_entry.id   AF-Q8RIL7-F1
#
_cell.length_a   1.000
_cell.length_b   1.000
_cell.length_c   1.000
_cell.angle_alpha   90.00
_cell.angle_beta   90.00
_cell.angle_gamma   90.00
#
_symmetry.space_group_name_H-M   'P 1'
#
loop_
_entity.id
_entity.type
_entity.pdbx_description
1 polymer ?
#
loop_
_entity_poly.entity_id
_entity_poly.type
_entity_poly.pdbx_seq_one_letter_code
_entity_poly.pdbx_strand_id
1 'polypeptide(L)'
;MACGGGANSNSPSSSSGALELTQRDKDLANGNPNIAAEILVQKAILQEAKNEKLTEEEQYNLDLAKQEVEVNFYLQKKFDKDFSNVSSVSEEEAKKYYNEHKAEIGNTPFENIKEAIANEIVYQRQTEIVHKYYDDLAEKYKINDILNKEYPQEAANTDNTQTEEKK
;
A
#
# COMPACT_ATOMS: atom_id res chain seq x y z
N MET A 1 48.64 -17.52 -4.37
CA MET A 1 47.42 -18.09 -3.76
C MET A 1 46.89 -17.10 -2.73
N ALA A 2 45.64 -16.68 -2.93
CA ALA A 2 44.68 -15.99 -2.04
C ALA A 2 45.16 -14.92 -1.04
N CYS A 3 44.90 -13.64 -1.36
CA CYS A 3 44.55 -12.62 -0.38
C CYS A 3 43.03 -12.42 -0.44
N GLY A 4 42.30 -13.03 0.50
CA GLY A 4 40.88 -12.80 0.70
C GLY A 4 40.67 -11.77 1.81
N GLY A 5 40.28 -10.55 1.43
CA GLY A 5 39.84 -9.51 2.35
C GLY A 5 38.46 -9.03 1.90
N GLY A 6 37.41 -9.61 2.48
CA GLY A 6 36.04 -9.15 2.30
C GLY A 6 35.83 -7.86 3.07
N ALA A 7 35.66 -6.75 2.36
CA ALA A 7 35.12 -5.52 2.90
C ALA A 7 33.72 -5.30 2.30
N ASN A 8 32.71 -5.64 3.11
CA ASN A 8 31.34 -5.20 2.91
C ASN A 8 31.28 -3.72 3.30
N SER A 9 31.35 -2.83 2.31
CA SER A 9 31.15 -1.40 2.52
C SER A 9 29.91 -0.96 1.75
N ASN A 10 28.75 -1.17 2.36
CA ASN A 10 27.53 -0.46 2.00
C ASN A 10 27.61 0.95 2.61
N SER A 11 28.45 1.80 2.01
CA SER A 11 28.45 3.25 2.25
C SER A 11 27.67 3.92 1.13
N PRO A 12 26.70 4.81 1.42
CA PRO A 12 26.07 5.63 0.41
C PRO A 12 27.11 6.64 -0.08
N SER A 13 27.70 6.35 -1.24
CA SER A 13 28.59 7.25 -1.95
C SER A 13 27.82 8.53 -2.30
N SER A 14 28.04 9.57 -1.50
CA SER A 14 27.84 10.96 -1.90
C SER A 14 28.82 11.26 -3.03
N SER A 15 28.40 10.95 -4.26
CA SER A 15 29.06 11.47 -5.45
C SER A 15 28.11 12.47 -6.10
N SER A 16 28.56 13.72 -6.19
CA SER A 16 28.28 14.61 -7.31
C SER A 16 28.79 13.97 -8.62
N GLY A 17 28.26 12.78 -8.95
CA GLY A 17 28.77 11.87 -9.96
C GLY A 17 28.20 12.20 -11.34
N ALA A 18 28.95 11.86 -12.38
CA ALA A 18 28.53 12.03 -13.76
C ALA A 18 27.15 11.38 -14.01
N LEU A 19 26.36 12.00 -14.88
CA LEU A 19 25.04 11.53 -15.26
C LEU A 19 25.17 10.21 -16.04
N GLU A 20 24.85 9.10 -15.39
CA GLU A 20 25.04 7.76 -15.94
C GLU A 20 23.83 6.84 -15.74
N LEU A 21 23.65 5.90 -16.67
CA LEU A 21 22.67 4.81 -16.57
C LEU A 21 23.24 3.67 -15.74
N THR A 22 22.58 3.38 -14.61
CA THR A 22 22.81 2.18 -13.82
C THR A 22 22.33 0.93 -14.56
N GLN A 23 22.68 -0.27 -14.07
CA GLN A 23 22.15 -1.50 -14.65
C GLN A 23 20.61 -1.54 -14.60
N ARG A 24 20.02 -1.09 -13.49
CA ARG A 24 18.56 -1.05 -13.31
C ARG A 24 17.89 -0.11 -14.32
N ASP A 25 18.53 1.01 -14.66
CA ASP A 25 18.04 1.93 -15.69
C ASP A 25 18.10 1.30 -17.09
N LYS A 26 19.14 0.51 -17.38
CA LYS A 26 19.28 -0.22 -18.65
C LYS A 26 18.22 -1.31 -18.79
N ASP A 27 17.92 -2.01 -17.69
CA ASP A 27 16.88 -3.04 -17.64
C ASP A 27 15.50 -2.40 -17.88
N LEU A 28 15.22 -1.26 -17.25
CA LEU A 28 13.98 -0.48 -17.46
C LEU A 28 13.85 0.04 -18.90
N ALA A 29 14.94 0.55 -19.47
CA ALA A 29 14.95 1.02 -20.85
C ALA A 29 14.76 -0.12 -21.86
N ASN A 30 15.10 -1.37 -21.50
CA ASN A 30 14.93 -2.57 -22.32
C ASN A 30 15.45 -2.39 -23.77
N GLY A 31 16.63 -1.78 -23.92
CA GLY A 31 17.25 -1.48 -25.22
C GLY A 31 16.62 -0.31 -26.00
N ASN A 32 15.61 0.37 -25.46
CA ASN A 32 14.98 1.53 -26.09
C ASN A 32 15.73 2.84 -25.72
N PRO A 33 16.40 3.49 -26.68
CA PRO A 33 17.19 4.70 -26.42
C PRO A 33 16.34 5.90 -25.99
N ASN A 34 15.06 5.98 -26.39
CA ASN A 34 14.18 7.08 -25.99
C ASN A 34 13.83 7.00 -24.50
N ILE A 35 13.54 5.79 -24.00
CA ILE A 35 13.29 5.56 -22.57
C ILE A 35 14.57 5.82 -21.76
N ALA A 36 15.73 5.38 -22.26
CA ALA A 36 17.01 5.65 -21.61
C ALA A 36 17.31 7.16 -21.51
N ALA A 37 17.00 7.93 -22.56
CA ALA A 37 17.13 9.38 -22.55
C ALA A 37 16.19 10.04 -21.54
N GLU A 38 14.94 9.58 -21.44
CA GLU A 38 14.00 10.07 -20.44
C GLU A 38 14.49 9.84 -19.00
N ILE A 39 15.05 8.65 -18.71
CA ILE A 39 15.64 8.34 -17.40
C ILE A 39 16.81 9.29 -17.09
N LEU A 40 17.67 9.58 -18.08
CA LEU A 40 18.78 10.53 -17.90
C LEU A 40 18.26 11.95 -17.62
N VAL A 41 17.19 12.38 -18.31
CA VAL A 41 16.55 13.68 -18.03
C VAL A 41 16.00 13.72 -16.61
N GLN A 42 15.30 12.68 -16.15
CA GLN A 42 14.80 12.61 -14.77
C GLN A 42 15.94 12.69 -13.75
N LYS A 43 17.05 11.97 -13.97
CA LYS A 43 18.24 12.06 -13.11
C LYS A 43 18.87 13.45 -13.11
N ALA A 44 18.93 14.11 -14.26
CA ALA A 44 19.47 15.46 -14.37
C ALA A 44 18.60 16.46 -13.60
N ILE A 45 17.27 16.37 -13.73
CA ILE A 45 16.32 17.18 -12.95
C ILE A 45 16.53 16.95 -11.45
N LEU A 46 16.66 15.69 -11.00
CA LEU A 46 16.93 15.38 -9.59
C LEU A 46 18.28 15.89 -9.11
N GLN A 47 19.27 16.02 -9.99
CA GLN A 47 20.57 16.60 -9.66
C GLN A 47 20.50 18.12 -9.53
N GLU A 48 19.79 18.79 -10.43
CA GLU A 48 19.52 20.24 -10.33
C GLU A 48 18.70 20.56 -9.06
N ALA A 49 17.65 19.78 -8.78
CA ALA A 49 16.80 19.96 -7.60
C ALA A 49 17.59 19.85 -6.27
N LYS A 50 18.66 19.05 -6.21
CA LYS A 50 19.53 18.97 -5.01
C LYS A 50 20.31 20.25 -4.74
N ASN A 51 20.52 21.08 -5.76
CA ASN A 51 21.23 22.35 -5.63
C ASN A 51 20.26 23.50 -5.31
N GLU A 52 18.95 23.26 -5.43
CA GLU A 52 17.93 24.23 -5.09
C GLU A 52 17.73 24.28 -3.57
N LYS A 53 17.74 25.48 -3.02
CA LYS A 53 17.52 25.69 -1.59
C LYS A 53 16.02 25.81 -1.33
N LEU A 54 15.39 24.69 -1.02
CA LEU A 54 14.00 24.66 -0.58
C LEU A 54 13.82 25.39 0.75
N THR A 55 12.65 26.01 0.90
CA THR A 55 12.16 26.49 2.20
C THR A 55 11.82 25.30 3.11
N GLU A 56 11.67 25.55 4.42
CA GLU A 56 11.27 24.51 5.37
C GLU A 56 9.91 23.90 5.02
N GLU A 57 8.95 24.72 4.56
CA GLU A 57 7.62 24.27 4.14
C GLU A 57 7.67 23.42 2.87
N GLU A 58 8.42 23.84 1.84
CA GLU A 58 8.58 23.06 0.61
C GLU A 58 9.28 21.72 0.88
N GLN A 59 10.29 21.71 1.73
CA GLN A 59 10.98 20.49 2.14
C GLN A 59 10.02 19.56 2.90
N TYR A 60 9.22 20.07 3.82
CA TYR A 60 8.21 19.29 4.54
C TYR A 60 7.19 18.67 3.57
N ASN A 61 6.67 19.45 2.62
CA ASN A 61 5.71 18.96 1.63
C ASN A 61 6.32 17.88 0.73
N LEU A 62 7.59 18.05 0.32
CA LEU A 62 8.32 17.05 -0.46
C LEU A 62 8.50 15.75 0.32
N ASP A 63 8.84 15.83 1.61
CA ASP A 63 9.04 14.64 2.43
C ASP A 63 7.72 13.93 2.75
N LEU A 64 6.63 14.68 2.95
CA LEU A 64 5.28 14.12 3.06
C LEU A 64 4.89 13.33 1.80
N ALA A 65 5.14 13.91 0.61
CA ALA A 65 4.86 13.24 -0.66
C ALA A 65 5.68 11.96 -0.84
N LYS A 66 6.98 11.97 -0.45
CA LYS A 66 7.81 10.75 -0.46
C LYS A 66 7.27 9.68 0.49
N GLN A 67 6.89 10.08 1.71
CA GLN A 67 6.34 9.17 2.71
C GLN A 67 5.05 8.52 2.21
N GLU A 68 4.15 9.28 1.58
CA GLU A 68 2.92 8.75 1.01
C GLU A 68 3.20 7.73 -0.10
N VAL A 69 4.12 8.04 -1.01
CA VAL A 69 4.54 7.09 -2.07
C VAL A 69 5.15 5.82 -1.48
N GLU A 70 5.96 5.93 -0.42
CA GLU A 70 6.57 4.78 0.25
C GLU A 70 5.53 3.89 0.93
N VAL A 71 4.59 4.50 1.67
CA VAL A 71 3.48 3.77 2.32
C VAL A 71 2.64 3.05 1.27
N ASN A 72 2.23 3.74 0.20
CA ASN A 72 1.41 3.16 -0.85
C ASN A 72 2.13 2.01 -1.58
N PHE A 73 3.42 2.17 -1.89
CA PHE A 73 4.22 1.11 -2.51
C PHE A 73 4.27 -0.14 -1.62
N TYR A 74 4.49 0.05 -0.31
CA TYR A 74 4.54 -1.06 0.63
C TYR A 74 3.19 -1.77 0.75
N LEU A 75 2.09 -1.02 0.91
CA LEU A 75 0.74 -1.57 1.04
C LEU A 75 0.33 -2.35 -0.22
N GLN A 76 0.60 -1.79 -1.41
CA GLN A 76 0.34 -2.49 -2.67
C GLN A 76 1.07 -3.83 -2.70
N LYS A 77 2.38 -3.83 -2.45
CA LYS A 77 3.20 -5.05 -2.44
C LYS A 77 2.73 -6.05 -1.38
N LYS A 78 2.30 -5.58 -0.21
CA LYS A 78 1.81 -6.40 0.90
C LYS A 78 0.53 -7.11 0.50
N PHE A 79 -0.44 -6.37 -0.04
CA PHE A 79 -1.75 -6.89 -0.36
C PHE A 79 -1.83 -7.61 -1.70
N ASP A 80 -0.96 -7.31 -2.69
CA ASP A 80 -0.90 -8.06 -3.96
C ASP A 80 -0.83 -9.57 -3.71
N LYS A 81 0.06 -9.97 -2.80
CA LYS A 81 0.21 -11.37 -2.41
C LYS A 81 -1.02 -11.89 -1.67
N ASP A 82 -1.53 -11.14 -0.70
CA ASP A 82 -2.61 -11.61 0.17
C ASP A 82 -3.95 -11.70 -0.61
N PHE A 83 -4.22 -10.76 -1.51
CA PHE A 83 -5.38 -10.75 -2.40
C PHE A 83 -5.36 -11.88 -3.42
N SER A 84 -4.18 -12.24 -3.94
CA SER A 84 -4.06 -13.37 -4.86
C SER A 84 -4.57 -14.69 -4.25
N ASN A 85 -4.38 -14.88 -2.94
CA ASN A 85 -4.79 -16.08 -2.22
C ASN A 85 -6.31 -16.21 -2.01
N VAL A 86 -7.06 -15.10 -2.15
CA VAL A 86 -8.50 -15.05 -1.89
C VAL A 86 -9.34 -14.75 -3.15
N SER A 87 -8.68 -14.67 -4.30
CA SER A 87 -9.28 -14.27 -5.58
C SER A 87 -10.21 -15.31 -6.23
N SER A 88 -10.11 -16.58 -5.83
CA SER A 88 -10.96 -17.66 -6.35
C SER A 88 -12.20 -17.88 -5.48
N VAL A 89 -13.35 -18.01 -6.12
CA VAL A 89 -14.64 -18.36 -5.50
C VAL A 89 -15.19 -19.61 -6.16
N SER A 90 -15.56 -20.61 -5.37
CA SER A 90 -16.19 -21.83 -5.91
C SER A 90 -17.67 -21.60 -6.19
N GLU A 91 -18.27 -22.40 -7.07
CA GLU A 91 -19.70 -22.33 -7.33
C GLU A 91 -20.53 -22.68 -6.08
N GLU A 92 -20.05 -23.63 -5.26
CA GLU A 92 -20.66 -24.00 -3.98
C GLU A 92 -20.69 -22.82 -3.02
N GLU A 93 -19.60 -22.06 -2.95
CA GLU A 93 -19.50 -20.87 -2.12
C GLU A 93 -20.43 -19.77 -2.63
N ALA A 94 -20.44 -19.50 -3.94
CA ALA A 94 -21.33 -18.51 -4.53
C ALA A 94 -22.82 -18.87 -4.29
N LYS A 95 -23.17 -20.17 -4.36
CA LYS A 95 -24.52 -20.65 -4.02
C LYS A 95 -24.85 -20.48 -2.54
N LYS A 96 -23.89 -20.73 -1.65
CA LYS A 96 -24.07 -20.49 -0.20
C LYS A 96 -24.36 -19.03 0.07
N TYR A 97 -23.56 -18.12 -0.49
CA TYR A 97 -23.77 -16.68 -0.38
C TYR A 97 -25.14 -16.26 -0.93
N TYR A 98 -25.51 -16.73 -2.13
CA TYR A 98 -26.82 -16.46 -2.74
C TYR A 98 -27.99 -16.86 -1.83
N ASN A 99 -27.89 -18.03 -1.20
CA ASN A 99 -28.94 -18.53 -0.30
C ASN A 99 -29.02 -17.72 1.00
N GLU A 100 -27.87 -17.32 1.55
CA GLU A 100 -27.77 -16.50 2.77
C GLU A 100 -28.32 -15.09 2.56
N HIS A 101 -28.10 -14.50 1.39
CA HIS A 101 -28.51 -13.12 1.05
C HIS A 101 -29.77 -13.06 0.18
N LYS A 102 -30.54 -14.15 0.10
CA LYS A 102 -31.69 -14.27 -0.80
C LYS A 102 -32.76 -13.19 -0.58
N ALA A 103 -32.92 -12.73 0.67
CA ALA A 103 -33.85 -11.66 1.00
C ALA A 103 -33.46 -10.32 0.37
N GLU A 104 -32.16 -10.05 0.25
CA GLU A 104 -31.59 -8.82 -0.32
C GLU A 104 -31.53 -8.90 -1.86
N ILE A 105 -31.19 -10.07 -2.38
CA ILE A 105 -31.07 -10.37 -3.81
C ILE A 105 -32.44 -10.43 -4.51
N GLY A 106 -33.49 -10.81 -3.77
CA GLY A 106 -34.84 -10.98 -4.29
C GLY A 106 -35.00 -12.20 -5.20
N ASN A 107 -35.85 -12.09 -6.23
CA ASN A 107 -36.21 -13.19 -7.12
C ASN A 107 -35.26 -13.40 -8.31
N THR A 108 -34.08 -12.79 -8.29
CA THR A 108 -33.12 -12.88 -9.39
C THR A 108 -32.48 -14.26 -9.43
N PRO A 109 -32.54 -15.02 -10.54
CA PRO A 109 -31.92 -16.34 -10.63
C PRO A 109 -30.41 -16.30 -10.39
N PHE A 110 -29.88 -17.30 -9.67
CA PHE A 110 -28.43 -17.43 -9.38
C PHE A 110 -27.56 -17.30 -10.64
N GLU A 111 -27.92 -17.95 -11.74
CA GLU A 111 -27.15 -17.92 -12.99
C GLU A 111 -26.97 -16.51 -13.55
N ASN A 112 -27.90 -15.58 -13.26
CA ASN A 112 -27.85 -14.21 -13.76
C ASN A 112 -26.92 -13.31 -12.93
N ILE A 113 -26.53 -13.73 -11.71
CA ILE A 113 -25.78 -12.89 -10.77
C ILE A 113 -24.57 -13.58 -10.15
N LYS A 114 -24.27 -14.82 -10.54
CA LYS A 114 -23.15 -15.61 -9.99
C LYS A 114 -21.80 -14.89 -10.06
N GLU A 115 -21.54 -14.13 -11.12
CA GLU A 115 -20.30 -13.33 -11.26
C GLU A 115 -20.28 -12.14 -10.31
N ALA A 116 -21.41 -11.44 -10.15
CA ALA A 116 -21.54 -10.35 -9.20
C ALA A 116 -21.34 -10.84 -7.75
N ILE A 117 -21.92 -11.99 -7.42
CA ILE A 117 -21.72 -12.65 -6.13
C ILE A 117 -20.26 -13.03 -5.91
N ALA A 118 -19.61 -13.63 -6.92
CA ALA A 118 -18.19 -13.97 -6.81
C ALA A 118 -17.31 -12.72 -6.59
N ASN A 119 -17.58 -11.63 -7.31
CA ASN A 119 -16.87 -10.37 -7.14
C ASN A 119 -17.09 -9.77 -5.74
N GLU A 120 -18.33 -9.82 -5.23
CA GLU A 120 -18.67 -9.33 -3.89
C GLU A 120 -17.96 -10.16 -2.81
N ILE A 121 -17.96 -11.49 -2.92
CA ILE A 121 -17.21 -12.37 -1.99
C ILE A 121 -15.72 -12.01 -1.98
N VAL A 122 -15.11 -11.83 -3.17
CA VAL A 122 -13.70 -11.43 -3.27
C VAL A 122 -13.47 -10.07 -2.62
N TYR A 123 -14.34 -9.10 -2.89
CA TYR A 123 -14.25 -7.76 -2.30
C TYR A 123 -14.34 -7.78 -0.77
N GLN A 124 -15.27 -8.55 -0.20
CA GLN A 124 -15.42 -8.71 1.25
C GLN A 124 -14.15 -9.31 1.86
N ARG A 125 -13.61 -10.38 1.29
CA ARG A 125 -12.35 -11.01 1.76
C ARG A 125 -11.15 -10.06 1.69
N GLN A 126 -11.04 -9.29 0.61
CA GLN A 126 -9.98 -8.29 0.48
C GLN A 126 -10.12 -7.20 1.56
N THR A 127 -11.34 -6.73 1.82
CA THR A 127 -11.63 -5.75 2.86
C THR A 127 -11.27 -6.28 4.25
N GLU A 128 -11.62 -7.53 4.56
CA GLU A 128 -11.25 -8.18 5.82
C GLU A 128 -9.73 -8.26 6.01
N ILE A 129 -8.98 -8.60 4.96
CA ILE A 129 -7.51 -8.64 4.98
C ILE A 129 -6.94 -7.26 5.31
N VAL A 130 -7.46 -6.20 4.68
CA VAL A 130 -7.01 -4.82 4.90
C VAL A 130 -7.30 -4.37 6.32
N HIS A 131 -8.53 -4.55 6.81
CA HIS A 131 -8.91 -4.18 8.17
C HIS A 131 -8.08 -4.92 9.21
N LYS A 132 -7.95 -6.24 9.07
CA LYS A 132 -7.15 -7.04 10.00
C LYS A 132 -5.69 -6.56 10.03
N TYR A 133 -5.11 -6.21 8.89
CA TYR A 133 -3.75 -5.68 8.85
C TYR A 133 -3.62 -4.34 9.60
N TYR A 134 -4.58 -3.43 9.43
CA TYR A 134 -4.58 -2.16 10.17
C TYR A 134 -4.84 -2.34 11.67
N ASP A 135 -5.72 -3.25 12.05
CA ASP A 135 -5.95 -3.61 13.46
C ASP A 135 -4.68 -4.20 14.09
N ASP A 136 -4.02 -5.14 13.40
CA ASP A 136 -2.75 -5.72 13.83
C ASP A 136 -1.66 -4.64 14.01
N LEU A 137 -1.62 -3.62 13.14
CA LEU A 137 -0.72 -2.46 13.30
C LEU A 137 -1.12 -1.58 14.48
N ALA A 138 -2.41 -1.27 14.63
CA ALA A 138 -2.92 -0.44 15.71
C ALA A 138 -2.63 -1.05 17.07
N GLU A 139 -2.81 -2.36 17.22
CA GLU A 139 -2.49 -3.09 18.44
C GLU A 139 -0.98 -3.14 18.70
N LYS A 140 -0.19 -3.47 17.67
CA LYS A 140 1.27 -3.63 17.77
C LYS A 140 1.97 -2.33 18.16
N TYR A 141 1.55 -1.23 17.55
CA TYR A 141 2.17 0.09 17.76
C TYR A 141 1.41 0.95 18.79
N LYS A 142 0.37 0.39 19.43
CA LYS A 142 -0.44 1.07 20.44
C LYS A 142 -0.96 2.42 19.94
N ILE A 143 -1.45 2.43 18.69
CA ILE A 143 -1.91 3.65 18.01
C ILE A 143 -3.02 4.32 18.83
N ASN A 144 -3.98 3.55 19.35
CA ASN A 144 -5.06 4.08 20.18
C ASN A 144 -4.55 4.72 21.48
N ASP A 145 -3.48 4.18 22.10
CA ASP A 145 -2.90 4.77 23.31
C ASP A 145 -2.23 6.12 22.99
N ILE A 146 -1.57 6.21 21.84
CA ILE A 146 -0.98 7.46 21.34
C ILE A 146 -2.09 8.48 21.07
N LEU A 147 -3.14 8.09 20.35
CA LEU A 147 -4.28 8.97 20.05
C LEU A 147 -4.97 9.46 21.33
N ASN A 148 -5.23 8.57 22.29
CA ASN A 148 -5.85 8.94 23.56
C ASN A 148 -4.99 9.90 24.39
N LYS A 149 -3.67 9.79 24.28
CA LYS A 149 -2.72 10.69 24.95
C LYS A 149 -2.69 12.08 24.32
N GLU A 150 -2.65 12.16 22.99
CA GLU A 150 -2.54 13.43 22.26
C GLU A 150 -3.92 14.12 22.07
N TYR A 151 -5.00 13.33 22.03
CA TYR A 151 -6.39 13.76 21.81
C TYR A 151 -7.35 13.20 22.88
N PRO A 152 -7.20 13.56 24.16
CA PRO A 152 -7.95 12.96 25.26
C PRO A 152 -9.46 13.26 25.28
N GLN A 153 -9.94 14.22 24.48
CA GLN A 153 -11.36 14.62 24.44
C GLN A 153 -12.21 13.83 23.42
N GLU A 154 -11.57 13.09 22.50
CA GLU A 154 -12.28 12.25 21.50
C GLU A 154 -12.45 10.80 21.98
N ALA A 155 -11.55 10.31 22.84
CA ALA A 155 -11.60 8.99 23.45
C ALA A 155 -12.81 8.73 24.36
N ALA A 156 -13.44 9.80 24.87
CA ALA A 156 -14.59 9.71 25.77
C ALA A 156 -15.94 9.48 25.05
N ASN A 157 -15.99 9.58 23.72
CA ASN A 157 -17.25 9.49 22.96
C ASN A 157 -17.49 8.12 22.31
N THR A 158 -16.51 7.22 22.30
CA THR A 158 -16.66 5.86 21.75
C THR A 158 -17.39 4.88 22.68
N ASP A 159 -17.57 5.20 23.97
CA ASP A 159 -18.29 4.35 24.94
C ASP A 159 -19.82 4.55 24.93
N ASN A 160 -20.34 5.59 24.25
CA ASN A 160 -21.77 5.93 24.29
C ASN A 160 -22.65 5.26 23.22
N THR A 161 -22.13 4.32 22.42
CA THR A 161 -22.96 3.64 21.38
C THR A 161 -23.31 2.19 21.73
N GLN A 162 -23.32 1.81 23.01
CA GLN A 162 -23.82 0.48 23.46
C GLN A 162 -24.98 0.51 24.45
N THR A 163 -25.61 1.66 24.74
CA THR A 163 -26.73 1.65 25.71
C THR A 163 -27.90 2.56 25.34
N GLU A 164 -28.54 2.36 24.19
CA GLU A 164 -29.96 2.75 24.01
C GLU A 164 -30.73 1.78 23.08
N GLU A 165 -30.90 0.54 23.50
CA GLU A 165 -32.09 -0.26 23.13
C GLU A 165 -32.67 -0.90 24.40
N LYS A 166 -33.35 -0.08 25.20
CA LYS A 166 -34.48 -0.53 26.02
C LYS A 166 -35.47 0.62 26.20
N LYS A 167 -36.48 0.66 25.33
CA LYS A 167 -37.85 0.90 25.77
C LYS A 167 -38.88 0.39 24.77
#